data_AF-A0A0Q0NWR8-F1
#
_entry.id   AF-A0A0Q0NWR8-F1
#
_cell.length_a   1.000
_cell.length_b   1.000
_cell.length_c   1.000
_cell.angle_alpha   90.00
_cell.angle_beta   90.00
_cell.angle_gamma   90.00
#
_symmetry.space_group_name_H-M   'P 1'
#
loop_
_entity.id
_entity.type
_entity.pdbx_description
1 polymer ?
#
loop_
_entity_poly.entity_id
_entity_poly.type
_entity_poly.pdbx_seq_one_letter_code
_entity_poly.pdbx_strand_id
1 'polypeptide(L)' 'MTEQNSKGVWLNSKEAMKRLKISACELMHRRERGLLKFEKLGRAYFYYFE' A
#
# COMPACT_ATOMS: atom_id res chain seq x y z
N MET A 1 -11.33 11.38 19.97
CA MET A 1 -12.20 11.34 18.78
C MET A 1 -11.34 11.56 17.55
N THR A 2 -11.06 10.51 16.79
CA THR A 2 -10.71 10.66 15.37
C THR A 2 -11.35 9.50 14.63
N GLU A 3 -12.39 9.87 13.89
CA GLU A 3 -13.19 9.04 12.99
C GLU A 3 -12.29 8.16 12.13
N GLN A 4 -12.38 6.84 12.33
CA GLN A 4 -11.83 5.86 11.41
C GLN A 4 -12.67 5.91 10.14
N ASN A 5 -12.29 6.82 9.25
CA ASN A 5 -12.87 6.94 7.93
C ASN A 5 -12.60 5.63 7.18
N SER A 6 -13.65 4.80 7.05
CA SER A 6 -13.69 3.54 6.33
C SER A 6 -13.69 3.81 4.81
N LYS A 7 -12.66 4.53 4.34
CA LYS A 7 -12.37 4.81 2.94
C LYS A 7 -10.93 4.43 2.74
N GLY A 8 -10.71 3.36 1.97
CA GLY A 8 -9.36 2.84 1.80
C GLY A 8 -8.37 3.93 1.38
N VAL A 9 -7.20 3.88 2.01
CA VAL A 9 -6.14 4.86 1.89
C VAL A 9 -5.15 4.41 0.84
N TRP A 10 -4.81 5.33 -0.06
CA TRP A 10 -3.70 5.15 -1.00
C TRP A 10 -2.39 5.50 -0.30
N LEU A 11 -1.58 4.50 -0.03
CA LEU A 11 -0.28 4.63 0.62
C LEU A 11 0.84 4.50 -0.40
N ASN A 12 1.87 5.32 -0.30
CA ASN A 12 3.08 5.12 -1.10
C ASN A 12 3.87 3.87 -0.62
N SER A 13 4.86 3.41 -1.37
CA SER A 13 5.67 2.23 -1.00
C SER A 13 6.23 2.30 0.43
N LYS A 14 6.70 3.46 0.90
CA LYS A 14 7.25 3.61 2.26
C LYS A 14 6.16 3.49 3.33
N GLU A 15 5.01 4.11 3.10
CA GLU A 15 3.88 4.02 4.02
C GLU A 15 3.27 2.61 4.03
N ALA A 16 3.14 1.98 2.87
CA ALA A 16 2.67 0.60 2.73
C ALA A 16 3.57 -0.36 3.52
N MET A 17 4.90 -0.23 3.40
CA MET A 17 5.86 -1.01 4.20
C MET A 17 5.68 -0.77 5.70
N LYS A 18 5.53 0.50 6.13
CA LYS A 18 5.36 0.85 7.55
C LYS A 18 4.04 0.33 8.12
N ARG A 19 2.96 0.38 7.33
CA ARG A 19 1.61 -0.08 7.69
C ARG A 19 1.57 -1.61 7.80
N LEU A 20 2.10 -2.31 6.80
CA LEU A 20 2.16 -3.76 6.77
C LEU A 20 3.28 -4.35 7.65
N LYS A 21 4.21 -3.50 8.12
CA LYS A 21 5.45 -3.90 8.80
C LYS A 21 6.22 -4.98 8.04
N ILE A 22 6.23 -4.86 6.71
CA ILE A 22 6.96 -5.78 5.81
C ILE A 22 8.18 -5.09 5.22
N SER A 23 9.14 -5.92 4.78
CA SER A 23 10.30 -5.44 4.04
C SER A 23 9.96 -5.14 2.58
N ALA A 24 10.82 -4.37 1.90
CA ALA A 24 10.65 -4.04 0.48
C ALA A 24 10.56 -5.30 -0.42
N CYS A 25 11.30 -6.36 -0.08
CA CYS A 25 11.23 -7.65 -0.77
C CYS A 25 9.85 -8.32 -0.63
N GLU A 26 9.29 -8.34 0.58
CA GLU A 26 7.93 -8.85 0.81
C GLU A 26 6.86 -8.01 0.11
N LEU A 27 7.03 -6.68 0.07
CA LEU A 27 6.13 -5.80 -0.67
C LEU A 27 6.13 -6.16 -2.16
N MET A 28 7.31 -6.42 -2.73
CA MET A 28 7.46 -6.86 -4.11
C MET A 28 6.83 -8.25 -4.34
N HIS A 29 7.10 -9.23 -3.48
CA HIS A 29 6.45 -10.55 -3.57
C HIS A 29 4.93 -10.47 -3.50
N ARG A 30 4.36 -9.62 -2.64
CA ARG A 30 2.90 -9.43 -2.56
C ARG A 30 2.34 -8.73 -3.80
N ARG A 31 3.09 -7.78 -4.37
CA ARG A 31 2.76 -7.14 -5.65
C ARG A 31 2.76 -8.15 -6.80
N GLU A 32 3.79 -8.99 -6.90
CA GLU A 32 3.88 -10.03 -7.94
C GLU A 32 2.82 -11.12 -7.79
N ARG A 33 2.46 -11.46 -6.54
CA ARG A 33 1.36 -12.37 -6.25
C ARG A 33 -0.04 -11.80 -6.54
N GLY A 34 -0.15 -10.51 -6.89
CA GLY A 34 -1.44 -9.85 -7.11
C GLY A 34 -2.28 -9.68 -5.84
N LEU A 35 -1.65 -9.76 -4.66
CA LEU A 35 -2.32 -9.66 -3.35
C LEU A 35 -2.55 -8.23 -2.90
N LEU A 36 -1.96 -7.25 -3.59
CA LEU A 36 -2.05 -5.83 -3.26
C LEU A 36 -2.64 -5.06 -4.43
N LYS A 37 -3.67 -4.26 -4.14
CA LYS A 37 -4.17 -3.25 -5.08
C LYS A 37 -3.13 -2.13 -5.14
N PHE A 38 -2.58 -1.88 -6.33
CA PHE A 38 -1.65 -0.78 -6.56
C PHE A 38 -2.08 0.03 -7.77
N GLU A 39 -1.79 1.32 -7.74
CA GLU A 39 -2.04 2.25 -8.83
C GLU A 39 -0.75 3.02 -9.12
N LYS A 40 -0.44 3.15 -10.41
CA LYS A 40 0.73 3.88 -10.88
C LYS A 40 0.29 5.28 -11.30
N LEU A 41 0.59 6.28 -10.48
CA LEU A 41 0.36 7.68 -10.77
C LEU A 41 1.67 8.29 -11.30
N GLY A 42 1.79 8.28 -12.63
CA GLY A 42 2.98 8.79 -13.34
C GLY A 42 4.24 7.99 -13.01
N ARG A 43 5.10 8.56 -12.16
CA ARG A 43 6.37 7.94 -11.70
C ARG A 43 6.25 7.25 -10.35
N ALA A 44 5.14 7.49 -9.64
CA ALA A 44 4.92 7.00 -8.29
C ALA A 44 4.00 5.77 -8.29
N TYR A 45 4.25 4.87 -7.35
CA TYR A 45 3.39 3.73 -7.06
C TYR A 45 2.66 3.97 -5.74
N PHE A 46 1.35 3.84 -5.79
CA PHE A 46 0.46 3.89 -4.64
C PHE A 46 -0.17 2.52 -4.44
N TYR A 47 -0.45 2.18 -3.19
CA TYR A 47 -1.00 0.92 -2.75
C TYR A 47 -2.28 1.22 -1.98
N TYR A 48 -3.39 0.63 -2.41
CA TYR A 48 -4.67 0.83 -1.77
C TYR A 48 -4.84 -0.13 -0.60
N PHE A 49 -5.16 0.42 0.56
CA PHE A 49 -5.45 -0.32 1.78
C PHE A 49 -6.81 0.10 2.32
N GLU A 50 -7.78 -0.82 2.33
CA GLU A 50 -9.07 -0.63 3.01
C GLU A 50 -8.95 -0.81 4.52
#